data_AF-A0AAP0ASA5-F1
#
_entry.id   AF-A0AAP0ASA5-F1
#
_cell.length_a   1.000
_cell.length_b   1.000
_cell.length_c   1.000
_cell.angle_alpha   90.00
_cell.angle_beta   90.00
_cell.angle_gamma   90.00
#
_symmetry.space_group_name_H-M   'P 1'
#
loop_
_entity.id
_entity.type
_entity.pdbx_description
1 polymer ?
#
loop_
_entity_poly.entity_id
_entity_poly.type
_entity_poly.pdbx_seq_one_letter_code
_entity_poly.pdbx_strand_id
1 'polypeptide(L)' 'MNWPINDVDDLPQQDNGDDCGVFVMKYMEAVMSSKTVAWKETIDWCKEMPKFRAQITANIFRAFSNLIKLSNE' A
#
# COMPACT_ATOMS: atom_id res chain seq x y z
N MET A 1 15.22 -16.70 20.50
CA MET A 1 14.30 -16.13 19.49
C MET A 1 14.92 -16.38 18.13
N ASN A 2 14.39 -17.31 17.35
CA ASN A 2 14.70 -17.38 15.93
C ASN A 2 13.50 -16.81 15.20
N TRP A 3 13.58 -15.55 14.80
CA TRP A 3 12.62 -14.99 13.86
C TRP A 3 13.03 -15.46 12.47
N PRO A 4 12.19 -16.22 11.76
CA PRO A 4 12.54 -16.71 10.43
C PRO A 4 12.71 -15.52 9.48
N ILE A 5 13.84 -15.47 8.80
CA ILE A 5 14.08 -14.55 7.67
C ILE A 5 13.73 -15.35 6.42
N ASN A 6 12.81 -14.83 5.63
CA ASN A 6 12.42 -15.44 4.35
C ASN A 6 13.00 -14.58 3.23
N ASP A 7 13.77 -15.21 2.34
CA ASP A 7 14.12 -14.60 1.07
C ASP A 7 12.89 -14.68 0.14
N VAL A 8 12.59 -13.56 -0.52
CA VAL A 8 11.42 -13.42 -1.39
C VAL A 8 11.90 -12.94 -2.74
N ASP A 9 11.71 -13.79 -3.75
CA ASP A 9 12.03 -13.47 -5.14
C ASP A 9 10.89 -12.68 -5.80
N ASP A 10 11.21 -12.04 -6.93
CA ASP A 10 10.25 -11.35 -7.80
C ASP A 10 9.44 -10.24 -7.11
N LEU A 11 10.03 -9.62 -6.07
CA LEU A 11 9.43 -8.47 -5.41
C LEU A 11 9.22 -7.34 -6.42
N PRO A 12 8.07 -6.64 -6.36
CA PRO A 12 7.86 -5.48 -7.20
C PRO A 12 8.93 -4.43 -6.88
N GLN A 13 9.40 -3.75 -7.92
CA GLN A 13 10.36 -2.66 -7.79
C GLN A 13 9.74 -1.39 -8.36
N GLN A 14 9.82 -0.31 -7.58
CA GLN A 14 9.46 1.01 -8.06
C GLN A 14 10.50 1.51 -9.07
N ASP A 15 10.03 2.10 -10.16
CA ASP A 15 10.85 2.63 -11.26
C ASP A 15 10.90 4.17 -11.31
N ASN A 16 10.05 4.84 -10.52
CA ASN A 16 10.00 6.30 -10.41
C ASN A 16 10.53 6.81 -9.06
N GLY A 17 10.77 8.12 -8.95
CA GLY A 17 11.40 8.74 -7.77
C GLY A 17 10.44 9.39 -6.77
N ASP A 18 9.15 9.42 -7.04
CA ASP A 18 8.17 10.25 -6.34
C ASP A 18 7.02 9.48 -5.66
N ASP A 19 6.85 8.19 -5.98
CA ASP A 19 5.76 7.36 -5.42
C ASP A 19 6.17 6.43 -4.26
N CYS A 20 7.34 6.64 -3.64
CA CYS A 20 7.90 5.64 -2.71
C CYS A 20 7.02 5.39 -1.49
N GLY A 21 6.39 6.42 -0.94
CA GLY A 21 5.45 6.27 0.16
C GLY A 21 4.20 5.48 -0.24
N VAL A 22 3.68 5.71 -1.45
CA VAL A 22 2.49 5.03 -1.99
C VAL A 22 2.79 3.57 -2.27
N PHE A 23 3.95 3.31 -2.87
CA PHE A 23 4.45 1.98 -3.15
C PHE A 23 4.59 1.14 -1.88
N VAL A 24 5.22 1.69 -0.84
CA VAL A 24 5.38 1.01 0.47
C VAL A 24 4.02 0.73 1.13
N MET A 25 3.07 1.67 1.07
CA MET A 25 1.73 1.43 1.62
C MET A 25 1.01 0.28 0.92
N LYS A 26 1.12 0.16 -0.41
CA LYS A 26 0.54 -0.96 -1.16
C LYS A 26 1.25 -2.28 -0.89
N TYR A 27 2.57 -2.25 -0.72
CA TYR A 27 3.33 -3.40 -0.27
C TYR A 27 2.81 -3.93 1.08
N MET A 28 2.66 -3.04 2.07
CA MET A 28 2.11 -3.41 3.38
C MET A 28 0.68 -3.96 3.28
N GLU A 29 -0.18 -3.32 2.49
CA GLU A 29 -1.55 -3.80 2.26
C GLU A 29 -1.57 -5.23 1.69
N ALA A 30 -0.71 -5.55 0.73
CA ALA A 30 -0.60 -6.89 0.16
C ALA A 30 -0.12 -7.93 1.18
N VAL A 31 0.92 -7.61 1.96
CA VAL A 31 1.45 -8.49 3.02
C VAL A 31 0.42 -8.71 4.12
N MET A 32 -0.35 -7.70 4.49
CA MET A 32 -1.35 -7.79 5.55
C MET A 32 -2.64 -8.51 5.11
N SER A 33 -3.01 -8.40 3.84
CA SER A 33 -4.26 -8.96 3.32
C SER A 33 -4.17 -10.45 2.96
N SER A 34 -2.97 -11.01 2.81
CA SER A 34 -2.78 -12.36 2.31
C SER A 34 -1.83 -13.19 3.17
N LYS A 35 -2.06 -14.51 3.22
CA LYS A 35 -1.06 -15.47 3.73
C LYS A 35 0.10 -15.65 2.75
N THR A 36 -0.13 -15.39 1.46
CA THR A 36 0.83 -15.51 0.37
C THR A 36 0.51 -14.48 -0.72
N VAL A 37 1.48 -13.61 -1.04
CA VAL A 37 1.33 -12.61 -2.11
C VAL A 37 1.91 -13.16 -3.42
N ALA A 38 1.16 -13.06 -4.51
CA ALA A 38 1.66 -13.39 -5.85
C ALA A 38 2.45 -12.21 -6.44
N TRP A 39 3.69 -12.01 -5.99
CA TRP A 39 4.50 -10.83 -6.34
C TRP A 39 4.72 -10.62 -7.85
N LYS A 40 4.74 -11.69 -8.65
CA LYS A 40 4.80 -11.62 -10.13
C LYS A 40 3.64 -10.84 -10.76
N GLU A 41 2.47 -10.86 -10.13
CA GLU A 41 1.29 -10.12 -10.61
C GLU A 41 1.30 -8.65 -10.16
N THR A 42 2.22 -8.28 -9.26
CA THR A 42 2.36 -6.93 -8.70
C THR A 42 3.41 -6.08 -9.43
N ILE A 43 4.10 -6.64 -10.43
CA ILE A 43 5.17 -5.98 -11.20
C ILE A 43 4.71 -4.66 -11.86
N ASP A 44 3.42 -4.51 -12.18
CA ASP A 44 2.89 -3.32 -12.84
C ASP A 44 2.36 -2.23 -11.88
N TRP A 45 2.66 -2.31 -10.58
CA TRP A 45 2.18 -1.32 -9.59
C TRP A 45 2.52 0.13 -9.95
N CYS A 46 3.66 0.39 -10.57
CA CYS A 46 4.04 1.74 -11.01
C CYS A 46 3.00 2.38 -11.94
N LYS A 47 2.38 1.59 -12.83
CA LYS A 47 1.32 2.06 -13.75
C LYS A 47 0.04 2.43 -13.00
N GLU A 48 -0.21 1.77 -11.86
CA GLU A 48 -1.39 1.99 -11.02
C GLU A 48 -1.19 3.07 -9.95
N MET A 49 0.02 3.63 -9.78
CA MET A 49 0.32 4.64 -8.76
C MET A 49 -0.64 5.84 -8.75
N PRO A 50 -1.05 6.43 -9.90
CA PRO A 50 -2.03 7.50 -9.91
C PRO A 50 -3.36 7.12 -9.25
N LYS A 51 -3.83 5.90 -9.48
CA LYS A 51 -5.05 5.35 -8.88
C LYS A 51 -4.86 5.10 -7.40
N PHE A 52 -3.72 4.55 -6.98
CA PHE A 52 -3.43 4.31 -5.57
C PHE A 52 -3.34 5.62 -4.77
N ARG A 53 -2.70 6.66 -5.33
CA ARG A 53 -2.70 8.01 -4.77
C ARG A 53 -4.12 8.53 -4.55
N ALA A 54 -4.97 8.42 -5.57
CA ALA A 54 -6.36 8.85 -5.48
C ALA A 54 -7.13 8.08 -4.39
N GLN A 55 -6.95 6.77 -4.29
CA GLN A 55 -7.58 5.94 -3.25
C GLN A 55 -7.15 6.34 -1.84
N ILE A 56 -5.84 6.50 -1.61
CA ILE A 56 -5.29 6.92 -0.31
C ILE A 56 -5.86 8.30 0.06
N THR A 57 -5.85 9.23 -0.89
CA THR A 57 -6.38 10.59 -0.69
C THR A 57 -7.85 10.56 -0.32
N ALA A 58 -8.68 9.80 -1.05
CA ALA A 58 -10.10 9.64 -0.76
C ALA A 58 -10.35 9.03 0.63
N ASN A 59 -9.55 8.04 1.03
CA ASN A 59 -9.63 7.42 2.35
C ASN A 59 -9.25 8.41 3.47
N ILE A 60 -8.22 9.22 3.28
CA ILE A 60 -7.81 10.27 4.21
C ILE A 60 -8.95 11.28 4.39
N PHE A 61 -9.52 11.79 3.31
CA PHE A 61 -10.65 12.74 3.38
C PHE A 61 -11.87 12.14 4.08
N ARG A 62 -12.18 10.87 3.80
CA ARG A 62 -13.28 10.16 4.48
C ARG A 62 -13.02 10.03 5.98
N ALA A 63 -11.80 9.66 6.37
CA ALA A 63 -11.43 9.54 7.77
C ALA A 63 -11.56 10.88 8.51
N PHE A 64 -11.04 11.96 7.94
CA PHE A 64 -11.18 13.30 8.53
C PHE A 64 -12.64 13.75 8.62
N SER A 65 -13.44 13.50 7.58
CA SER A 65 -14.86 13.85 7.60
C SER A 65 -15.61 13.13 8.71
N ASN A 66 -15.26 11.88 8.99
CA ASN A 66 -15.85 11.11 10.10
C ASN A 66 -15.39 11.63 11.46
N LEU A 67 -14.11 11.99 11.60
CA LEU A 67 -13.58 12.57 12.85
C LEU A 67 -14.28 13.89 13.20
N ILE A 68 -14.52 14.76 12.21
CA ILE A 68 -15.24 16.02 12.40
C ILE A 68 -16.69 15.77 12.83
N LYS A 69 -17.36 14.74 12.29
CA LYS A 69 -18.72 14.40 12.72
C LYS A 69 -18.74 13.98 14.19
N LEU A 70 -17.82 13.11 14.59
CA LEU A 70 -17.69 12.62 15.96
C LEU A 70 -17.30 13.71 16.97
N SER A 71 -16.57 14.75 16.54
CA SER A 71 -16.21 15.87 17.44
C SER A 71 -17.34 16.88 17.66
N ASN A 72 -18.43 16.79 16.90
CA ASN A 72 -19.58 17.69 16.98
C ASN A 72 -20.82 17.02 17.60
N GLU A 73 -20.67 15.79 18.09
CA GLU A 73 -21.64 15.05 18.92
C GLU A 73 -21.22 15.11 20.39
#